data_AF-A0AAW1RR44-F1
#
_entry.id   AF-A0AAW1RR44-F1
#
_cell.length_a   1.000
_cell.length_b   1.000
_cell.length_c   1.000
_cell.angle_alpha   90.00
_cell.angle_beta   90.00
_cell.angle_gamma   90.00
#
_symmetry.space_group_name_H-M   'P 1'
#
loop_
_entity.id
_entity.type
_entity.pdbx_description
1 polymer ?
#
loop_
_entity_poly.entity_id
_entity_poly.type
_entity_poly.pdbx_seq_one_letter_code
_entity_poly.pdbx_strand_id
1 'polypeptide(L)'
;MTTLPNFELGPLPLGLIREEGRRQLLDALDTRRGKKILVLDPRISGFLRFVAEVPLLREHGVEQLVLLDTNSLAQSGIRSVVYLVRATIDNAQIISKQIRNTTRDAKGVEFGVFFLPARSHVCEKVFAEEGVFGDVHIGDYPLSFIPFDSDVLSLELPSSFKDVVVDGDKTSLHAIATALLQLQGTYGAPTLIRGKGPGAAVVKDTLLRLQQELGSQAPVPGEGAIDTLVLLDREFDVSGGQRQKFALNSSDQVFHELRDLSFAAVGPELGKRTKGLRTDYQGTKGPDRRLGDAMHALRSALVPGGCWSASVAGPA
;
A
#
# COMPACT_ATOMS: atom_id res chain seq x y z
N MET A 1 16.64 6.08 -0.74
CA MET A 1 15.46 5.85 0.11
C MET A 1 14.36 6.73 -0.44
N THR A 2 13.27 6.13 -0.94
CA THR A 2 12.20 6.89 -1.58
C THR A 2 11.24 7.38 -0.52
N THR A 3 11.06 8.70 -0.45
CA THR A 3 10.17 9.35 0.50
C THR A 3 8.72 9.02 0.16
N LEU A 4 7.91 8.73 1.17
CA LEU A 4 6.47 8.59 0.99
C LEU A 4 5.86 9.95 0.60
N PRO A 5 4.74 9.97 -0.13
CA PRO A 5 3.97 11.19 -0.36
C PRO A 5 3.48 11.79 0.96
N ASN A 6 3.28 13.10 0.97
CA ASN A 6 2.57 13.74 2.06
C ASN A 6 1.06 13.55 1.83
N PHE A 7 0.45 12.65 2.61
CA PHE A 7 -0.95 12.29 2.51
C PHE A 7 -1.93 13.37 3.00
N GLU A 8 -1.41 14.48 3.52
CA GLU A 8 -2.20 15.61 4.05
C GLU A 8 -2.36 16.77 3.05
N LEU A 9 -1.65 16.73 1.91
CA LEU A 9 -1.68 17.85 0.93
C LEU A 9 -2.89 17.84 0.00
N GLY A 10 -3.68 16.76 0.01
CA GLY A 10 -4.81 16.58 -0.88
C GLY A 10 -6.11 17.22 -0.36
N PRO A 11 -7.20 17.12 -1.13
CA PRO A 11 -8.51 17.62 -0.71
C PRO A 11 -9.09 16.84 0.48
N LEU A 12 -8.60 15.62 0.72
CA LEU A 12 -8.95 14.79 1.86
C LEU A 12 -7.65 14.37 2.57
N PRO A 13 -7.59 14.43 3.91
CA PRO A 13 -6.41 14.00 4.66
C PRO A 13 -6.33 12.48 4.68
N LEU A 14 -5.59 11.88 3.73
CA LEU A 14 -5.56 10.43 3.54
C LEU A 14 -4.73 9.69 4.60
N GLY A 15 -4.08 10.42 5.53
CA GLY A 15 -3.36 9.84 6.66
C GLY A 15 -4.21 8.89 7.50
N LEU A 16 -5.48 9.21 7.74
CA LEU A 16 -6.37 8.35 8.53
C LEU A 16 -6.57 6.96 7.92
N ILE A 17 -6.64 6.86 6.59
CA ILE A 17 -6.75 5.57 5.89
C ILE A 17 -5.47 4.77 6.08
N ARG A 18 -4.31 5.42 5.95
CA ARG A 18 -3.01 4.78 6.17
C ARG A 18 -2.87 4.28 7.60
N GLU A 19 -3.25 5.09 8.59
CA GLU A 19 -3.18 4.72 10.00
C GLU A 19 -4.11 3.55 10.33
N GLU A 20 -5.32 3.52 9.76
CA GLU A 20 -6.25 2.40 9.97
C GLU A 20 -5.71 1.10 9.36
N GLY A 21 -5.20 1.13 8.12
CA GLY A 21 -4.54 -0.02 7.51
C GLY A 21 -3.32 -0.47 8.31
N ARG A 22 -2.54 0.47 8.86
CA ARG A 22 -1.39 0.15 9.70
C ARG A 22 -1.83 -0.50 11.01
N ARG A 23 -2.84 0.05 11.68
CA ARG A 23 -3.39 -0.50 12.92
C ARG A 23 -3.82 -1.95 12.73
N GLN A 24 -4.59 -2.23 11.67
CA GLN A 24 -5.02 -3.59 11.32
C GLN A 24 -3.85 -4.53 11.02
N LEU A 25 -2.79 -4.04 10.39
CA LEU A 25 -1.58 -4.83 10.13
C LEU A 25 -0.88 -5.20 11.45
N LEU A 26 -0.75 -4.24 12.36
CA LEU A 26 -0.13 -4.45 13.65
C LEU A 26 -0.95 -5.44 14.50
N ASP A 27 -2.28 -5.33 14.49
CA ASP A 27 -3.17 -6.30 15.16
C ASP A 27 -2.94 -7.73 14.65
N ALA A 28 -2.82 -7.90 13.32
CA ALA A 28 -2.52 -9.20 12.71
C ALA A 28 -1.13 -9.72 13.14
N LEU A 29 -0.11 -8.85 13.17
CA LEU A 29 1.22 -9.23 13.61
C LEU A 29 1.26 -9.59 15.10
N ASP A 30 0.59 -8.83 15.95
CA ASP A 30 0.62 -8.94 17.41
C ASP A 30 -0.22 -10.11 17.95
N THR A 31 -1.05 -10.70 17.09
CA THR A 31 -1.70 -12.00 17.35
C THR A 31 -0.68 -13.07 17.75
N ARG A 32 0.57 -12.97 17.27
CA ARG A 32 1.70 -13.78 17.74
C ARG A 32 2.80 -12.92 18.33
N ARG A 33 3.11 -13.12 19.61
CA ARG A 33 4.17 -12.38 20.31
C ARG A 33 5.55 -12.97 20.04
N GLY A 34 6.58 -12.13 20.16
CA GLY A 34 7.98 -12.53 20.01
C GLY A 34 8.51 -12.42 18.58
N LYS A 35 9.70 -12.99 18.37
CA LYS A 35 10.39 -12.97 17.08
C LYS A 35 9.63 -13.81 16.06
N LYS A 36 9.37 -13.24 14.89
CA LYS A 36 8.61 -13.87 13.81
C LYS A 36 9.22 -13.62 12.43
N ILE A 37 8.92 -14.53 11.52
CA ILE A 37 9.18 -14.38 10.08
C ILE A 37 7.88 -13.88 9.45
N LEU A 38 7.95 -12.78 8.70
CA LEU A 38 6.84 -12.28 7.90
C LEU A 38 7.02 -12.75 6.44
N VAL A 39 6.10 -13.59 5.98
CA VAL A 39 6.05 -14.10 4.61
C VAL A 39 5.02 -13.30 3.82
N LEU A 40 5.43 -12.69 2.72
CA LEU A 40 4.58 -11.82 1.89
C LEU A 40 4.28 -12.43 0.52
N ASP A 41 3.03 -12.37 0.07
CA ASP A 41 2.72 -12.54 -1.36
C ASP A 41 3.51 -11.47 -2.16
N PRO A 42 4.26 -11.85 -3.23
CA PRO A 42 4.95 -10.90 -4.09
C PRO A 42 4.08 -9.75 -4.58
N ARG A 43 2.78 -9.99 -4.82
CA ARG A 43 1.81 -8.98 -5.26
C ARG A 43 1.46 -7.95 -4.18
N ILE A 44 1.68 -8.28 -2.90
CA ILE A 44 1.42 -7.39 -1.75
C ILE A 44 2.67 -6.59 -1.39
N SER A 45 3.84 -7.20 -1.53
CA SER A 45 5.12 -6.63 -1.09
C SER A 45 5.37 -5.19 -1.57
N GLY A 46 4.93 -4.86 -2.80
CA GLY A 46 5.14 -3.55 -3.42
C GLY A 46 4.34 -2.42 -2.78
N PHE A 47 3.10 -2.69 -2.38
CA PHE A 47 2.21 -1.66 -1.83
C PHE A 47 2.23 -1.60 -0.29
N LEU A 48 2.72 -2.66 0.39
CA LEU A 48 2.77 -2.69 1.86
C LEU A 48 3.58 -1.53 2.45
N ARG A 49 4.60 -1.05 1.70
CA ARG A 49 5.41 0.11 2.09
C ARG A 49 4.61 1.40 2.29
N PHE A 50 3.45 1.55 1.64
CA PHE A 50 2.58 2.71 1.82
C PHE A 50 1.82 2.65 3.15
N VAL A 51 1.69 1.45 3.74
CA VAL A 51 1.01 1.24 5.01
C VAL A 51 2.00 1.31 6.18
N ALA A 52 3.10 0.56 6.11
CA ALA A 52 4.09 0.43 7.18
C ALA A 52 5.52 0.32 6.65
N GLU A 53 6.44 1.01 7.32
CA GLU A 53 7.87 0.89 7.06
C GLU A 53 8.48 -0.34 7.76
N VAL A 54 9.56 -0.88 7.19
CA VAL A 54 10.28 -2.04 7.76
C VAL A 54 10.73 -1.83 9.22
N PRO A 55 11.20 -0.64 9.66
CA PRO A 55 11.53 -0.41 11.07
C PRO A 55 10.35 -0.66 12.02
N LEU A 56 9.15 -0.18 11.66
CA LEU A 56 7.95 -0.42 12.44
C LEU A 56 7.62 -1.92 12.53
N LEU A 57 7.74 -2.66 11.42
CA LEU A 57 7.53 -4.12 11.43
C LEU A 57 8.52 -4.82 12.38
N ARG A 58 9.77 -4.35 12.43
CA ARG A 58 10.80 -4.89 13.34
C ARG A 58 10.48 -4.65 14.81
N GLU A 59 9.91 -3.49 15.15
CA GLU A 59 9.44 -3.17 16.50
C GLU A 59 8.35 -4.16 16.96
N HIS A 60 7.53 -4.65 16.03
CA HIS A 60 6.53 -5.69 16.26
C HIS A 60 7.06 -7.14 16.08
N GLY A 61 8.37 -7.33 16.18
CA GLY A 61 9.02 -8.64 16.24
C GLY A 61 9.33 -9.28 14.89
N VAL A 62 9.13 -8.59 13.76
CA VAL A 62 9.51 -9.10 12.44
C VAL A 62 11.03 -9.03 12.26
N GLU A 63 11.68 -10.17 12.42
CA GLU A 63 13.15 -10.30 12.28
C GLU A 63 13.55 -10.55 10.82
N GLN A 64 12.73 -11.32 10.11
CA GLN A 64 12.94 -11.69 8.71
C GLN A 64 11.70 -11.41 7.89
N LEU A 65 11.91 -10.84 6.71
CA LEU A 65 10.88 -10.56 5.72
C LEU A 65 11.23 -11.35 4.46
N VAL A 66 10.38 -12.29 4.08
CA VAL A 66 10.60 -13.20 2.96
C VAL A 66 9.40 -13.18 2.02
N LEU A 67 9.62 -13.51 0.75
CA LEU A 67 8.53 -13.68 -0.20
C LEU A 67 7.99 -15.10 -0.11
N LEU A 68 6.70 -15.25 -0.42
CA LEU A 68 6.03 -16.53 -0.44
C LEU A 68 6.67 -17.48 -1.47
N ASP A 69 7.10 -18.64 -1.00
CA ASP A 69 7.64 -19.74 -1.80
C ASP A 69 7.35 -21.08 -1.12
N THR A 70 7.92 -22.18 -1.61
CA THR A 70 7.74 -23.52 -1.00
C THR A 70 8.91 -23.94 -0.11
N ASN A 71 9.92 -23.08 0.10
CA ASN A 71 11.15 -23.42 0.79
C ASN A 71 10.96 -23.43 2.30
N SER A 72 11.62 -24.36 2.99
CA SER A 72 11.56 -24.48 4.45
C SER A 72 12.11 -23.24 5.15
N LEU A 73 11.40 -22.77 6.18
CA LEU A 73 11.78 -21.60 6.98
C LEU A 73 12.55 -21.96 8.26
N ALA A 74 12.83 -23.25 8.47
CA ALA A 74 13.46 -23.78 9.67
C ALA A 74 14.89 -23.24 9.93
N GLN A 75 15.58 -22.79 8.88
CA GLN A 75 16.97 -22.31 8.96
C GLN A 75 17.15 -21.03 9.78
N SER A 76 16.05 -20.31 10.05
CA SER A 76 16.07 -19.04 10.78
C SER A 76 16.19 -19.20 12.31
N GLY A 77 15.92 -20.40 12.86
CA GLY A 77 15.78 -20.63 14.30
C GLY A 77 14.53 -19.97 14.92
N ILE A 78 13.74 -19.24 14.13
CA ILE A 78 12.51 -18.56 14.56
C ILE A 78 11.34 -19.53 14.44
N ARG A 79 10.54 -19.67 15.50
CA ARG A 79 9.41 -20.61 15.58
C ARG A 79 8.03 -19.99 15.33
N SER A 80 7.98 -18.72 14.96
CA SER A 80 6.73 -18.04 14.64
C SER A 80 6.77 -17.55 13.19
N VAL A 81 5.80 -17.98 12.39
CA VAL A 81 5.68 -17.60 10.98
C VAL A 81 4.32 -16.97 10.75
N VAL A 82 4.32 -15.77 10.17
CA VAL A 82 3.11 -15.03 9.82
C VAL A 82 3.10 -14.81 8.30
N TYR A 83 2.05 -15.30 7.65
CA TYR A 83 1.79 -15.13 6.24
C TYR A 83 0.82 -13.99 6.03
N LEU A 84 1.16 -13.09 5.11
CA LEU A 84 0.31 -11.99 4.66
C LEU A 84 0.07 -12.14 3.16
N VAL A 85 -1.10 -12.65 2.78
CA VAL A 85 -1.36 -13.14 1.43
C VAL A 85 -2.78 -12.83 0.96
N ARG A 86 -3.00 -12.80 -0.35
CA ARG A 86 -4.37 -12.79 -0.89
C ARG A 86 -5.03 -14.15 -0.74
N ALA A 87 -6.34 -14.18 -0.60
CA ALA A 87 -7.14 -15.41 -0.53
C ALA A 87 -7.29 -16.06 -1.92
N THR A 88 -6.21 -16.64 -2.44
CA THR A 88 -6.22 -17.42 -3.69
C THR A 88 -5.84 -18.87 -3.43
N ILE A 89 -6.39 -19.78 -4.24
CA ILE A 89 -6.08 -21.22 -4.16
C ILE A 89 -4.57 -21.45 -4.32
N ASP A 90 -3.93 -20.77 -5.27
CA ASP A 90 -2.48 -20.87 -5.50
C ASP A 90 -1.67 -20.53 -4.23
N ASN A 91 -2.02 -19.43 -3.55
CA ASN A 91 -1.36 -19.03 -2.32
C ASN A 91 -1.57 -20.09 -1.23
N ALA A 92 -2.79 -20.59 -1.06
CA ALA A 92 -3.08 -21.64 -0.09
C ALA A 92 -2.25 -22.92 -0.36
N GLN A 93 -2.13 -23.35 -1.61
CA GLN A 93 -1.31 -24.50 -1.98
C GLN A 93 0.18 -24.30 -1.71
N ILE A 94 0.72 -23.11 -2.02
CA ILE A 94 2.13 -22.78 -1.75
C ILE A 94 2.39 -22.79 -0.24
N ILE A 95 1.52 -22.14 0.54
CA ILE A 95 1.60 -22.13 2.01
C ILE A 95 1.55 -23.56 2.57
N SER A 96 0.61 -24.39 2.13
CA SER A 96 0.50 -25.80 2.57
C SER A 96 1.78 -26.60 2.33
N LYS A 97 2.44 -26.39 1.17
CA LYS A 97 3.71 -27.03 0.86
C LYS A 97 4.83 -26.51 1.75
N GLN A 98 4.89 -25.19 1.97
CA GLN A 98 5.91 -24.56 2.80
C GLN A 98 5.81 -24.97 4.27
N ILE A 99 4.59 -25.06 4.81
CA ILE A 99 4.31 -25.54 6.16
C ILE A 99 4.81 -26.97 6.33
N ARG A 100 4.43 -27.89 5.43
CA ARG A 100 4.88 -29.30 5.50
C ARG A 100 6.40 -29.42 5.48
N ASN A 101 7.07 -28.68 4.60
CA ASN A 101 8.54 -28.68 4.51
C ASN A 101 9.16 -28.13 5.81
N THR A 102 8.60 -27.05 6.35
CA THR A 102 9.08 -26.44 7.60
C THR A 102 8.87 -27.35 8.81
N THR A 103 7.70 -27.98 8.93
CA THR A 103 7.38 -28.92 10.02
C THR A 103 8.22 -30.20 9.97
N ARG A 104 8.62 -30.63 8.76
CA ARG A 104 9.57 -31.75 8.60
C ARG A 104 10.95 -31.43 9.16
N ASP A 105 11.41 -30.20 8.95
CA ASP A 105 12.77 -29.78 9.31
C ASP A 105 12.85 -29.20 10.75
N ALA A 106 11.76 -28.64 11.28
CA ALA A 106 11.67 -28.09 12.63
C ALA A 106 10.30 -28.32 13.27
N LYS A 107 10.29 -28.85 14.51
CA LYS A 107 9.07 -29.05 15.30
C LYS A 107 8.72 -27.82 16.14
N GLY A 108 7.42 -27.65 16.40
CA GLY A 108 6.90 -26.58 17.26
C GLY A 108 6.98 -25.20 16.63
N VAL A 109 6.94 -25.13 15.30
CA VAL A 109 6.75 -23.88 14.55
C VAL A 109 5.27 -23.58 14.50
N GLU A 110 4.90 -22.35 14.80
CA GLU A 110 3.53 -21.88 14.78
C GLU A 110 3.26 -21.03 13.53
N PHE A 111 2.18 -21.34 12.82
CA PHE A 111 1.84 -20.69 11.55
C PHE A 111 0.57 -19.85 11.66
N GLY A 112 0.62 -18.63 11.12
CA GLY A 112 -0.51 -17.69 11.10
C GLY A 112 -0.72 -17.17 9.70
N VAL A 113 -1.93 -17.29 9.16
CA VAL A 113 -2.26 -16.84 7.81
C VAL A 113 -3.31 -15.75 7.89
N PHE A 114 -2.92 -14.55 7.47
CA PHE A 114 -3.79 -13.38 7.42
C PHE A 114 -4.09 -13.05 5.96
N PHE A 115 -5.36 -13.17 5.61
CA PHE A 115 -5.82 -12.99 4.24
C PHE A 115 -6.22 -11.55 3.94
N LEU A 116 -5.83 -11.05 2.77
CA LEU A 116 -6.29 -9.79 2.21
C LEU A 116 -7.39 -9.98 1.16
N PRO A 117 -8.45 -9.15 1.20
CA PRO A 117 -8.90 -8.38 2.36
C PRO A 117 -9.62 -9.25 3.41
N ALA A 118 -10.04 -10.46 3.02
CA ALA A 118 -10.75 -11.39 3.90
C ALA A 118 -10.41 -12.83 3.51
N ARG A 119 -10.56 -13.74 4.46
CA ARG A 119 -10.41 -15.19 4.28
C ARG A 119 -11.47 -15.75 3.34
N SER A 120 -11.10 -16.86 2.70
CA SER A 120 -11.99 -17.61 1.82
C SER A 120 -12.15 -19.03 2.34
N HIS A 121 -13.40 -19.49 2.46
CA HIS A 121 -13.71 -20.88 2.79
C HIS A 121 -13.09 -21.88 1.80
N VAL A 122 -12.85 -21.47 0.55
CA VAL A 122 -12.15 -22.31 -0.43
C VAL A 122 -10.70 -22.53 -0.01
N CYS A 123 -10.02 -21.51 0.49
CA CYS A 123 -8.65 -21.64 1.00
C CYS A 123 -8.59 -22.49 2.27
N GLU A 124 -9.57 -22.36 3.16
CA GLU A 124 -9.70 -23.21 4.36
C GLU A 124 -9.83 -24.69 4.00
N LYS A 125 -10.65 -25.01 2.98
CA LYS A 125 -10.77 -26.37 2.45
C LYS A 125 -9.45 -26.89 1.89
N VAL A 126 -8.70 -26.07 1.15
CA VAL A 126 -7.36 -26.45 0.66
C VAL A 126 -6.43 -26.80 1.82
N PHE A 127 -6.42 -26.01 2.90
CA PHE A 127 -5.62 -26.32 4.08
C PHE A 127 -6.07 -27.63 4.77
N ALA A 128 -7.37 -27.92 4.79
CA ALA A 128 -7.90 -29.15 5.36
C ALA A 128 -7.53 -30.38 4.53
N GLU A 129 -7.67 -30.30 3.21
CA GLU A 129 -7.32 -31.38 2.27
C GLU A 129 -5.81 -31.65 2.25
N GLU A 130 -4.98 -30.62 2.41
CA GLU A 130 -3.53 -30.75 2.52
C GLU A 130 -3.07 -31.16 3.93
N GLY A 131 -3.99 -31.29 4.90
CA GLY A 131 -3.72 -31.77 6.25
C GLY A 131 -3.01 -30.77 7.17
N VAL A 132 -3.00 -29.48 6.82
CA VAL A 132 -2.30 -28.42 7.59
C VAL A 132 -3.24 -27.49 8.36
N PHE A 133 -4.57 -27.61 8.17
CA PHE A 133 -5.55 -26.71 8.78
C PHE A 133 -5.43 -26.60 10.30
N GLY A 134 -5.13 -27.70 11.00
CA GLY A 134 -4.96 -27.72 12.45
C GLY A 134 -3.71 -27.00 12.97
N ASP A 135 -2.71 -26.79 12.10
CA ASP A 135 -1.44 -26.14 12.46
C ASP A 135 -1.45 -24.63 12.21
N VAL A 136 -2.53 -24.12 11.60
CA VAL A 136 -2.61 -22.73 11.11
C VAL A 136 -3.68 -21.95 11.87
N HIS A 137 -3.26 -20.82 12.42
CA HIS A 137 -4.20 -19.77 12.85
C HIS A 137 -4.59 -18.93 11.64
N ILE A 138 -5.87 -18.89 11.28
CA ILE A 138 -6.39 -18.15 10.12
C ILE A 138 -7.09 -16.88 10.61
N GLY A 139 -6.70 -15.74 10.05
CA GLY A 139 -7.27 -14.43 10.34
C GLY A 139 -7.44 -13.58 9.09
N ASP A 140 -8.05 -12.41 9.29
CA ASP A 140 -8.28 -11.42 8.25
C ASP A 140 -7.35 -10.24 8.45
N TYR A 141 -6.82 -9.70 7.35
CA TYR A 141 -6.23 -8.37 7.30
C TYR A 141 -7.06 -7.53 6.33
N PRO A 142 -8.10 -6.80 6.84
CA PRO A 142 -9.10 -6.11 6.02
C PRO A 142 -8.60 -4.79 5.44
N LEU A 143 -7.38 -4.82 4.88
CA LEU A 143 -6.80 -3.71 4.15
C LEU A 143 -7.66 -3.38 2.92
N SER A 144 -8.28 -2.21 2.97
CA SER A 144 -9.06 -1.66 1.87
C SER A 144 -8.21 -0.70 1.03
N PHE A 145 -8.53 0.58 1.03
CA PHE A 145 -7.82 1.58 0.26
C PHE A 145 -6.42 1.80 0.81
N ILE A 146 -5.46 1.87 -0.10
CA ILE A 146 -4.07 2.22 0.16
C ILE A 146 -3.81 3.57 -0.49
N PRO A 147 -3.33 4.58 0.27
CA PRO A 147 -2.95 5.85 -0.32
C PRO A 147 -1.62 5.73 -1.05
N PHE A 148 -1.65 6.00 -2.35
CA PHE A 148 -0.47 6.04 -3.22
C PHE A 148 0.09 7.45 -3.40
N ASP A 149 -0.76 8.45 -3.22
CA ASP A 149 -0.45 9.87 -3.28
C ASP A 149 -1.45 10.66 -2.41
N SER A 150 -1.36 11.99 -2.38
CA SER A 150 -2.25 12.85 -1.59
C SER A 150 -3.73 12.83 -2.03
N ASP A 151 -3.99 12.36 -3.24
CA ASP A 151 -5.28 12.36 -3.92
C ASP A 151 -5.59 11.02 -4.61
N VAL A 152 -4.77 9.99 -4.38
CA VAL A 152 -4.88 8.69 -5.04
C VAL A 152 -5.00 7.57 -4.02
N LEU A 153 -6.12 6.85 -4.08
CA LEU A 153 -6.38 5.62 -3.34
C LEU A 153 -6.48 4.44 -4.31
N SER A 154 -5.90 3.30 -3.93
CA SER A 154 -5.97 2.06 -4.71
C SER A 154 -6.28 0.87 -3.81
N LEU A 155 -7.02 -0.11 -4.34
CA LEU A 155 -7.19 -1.44 -3.73
C LEU A 155 -6.11 -2.43 -4.19
N GLU A 156 -5.28 -2.02 -5.16
CA GLU A 156 -4.21 -2.80 -5.76
C GLU A 156 -4.66 -4.20 -6.19
N LEU A 157 -5.82 -4.34 -6.84
CA LEU A 157 -6.33 -5.64 -7.31
C LEU A 157 -5.91 -5.90 -8.77
N PRO A 158 -4.71 -6.43 -9.08
CA PRO A 158 -4.20 -6.48 -10.45
C PRO A 158 -5.01 -7.37 -11.39
N SER A 159 -5.70 -8.38 -10.85
CA SER A 159 -6.54 -9.29 -11.64
C SER A 159 -7.98 -8.79 -11.82
N SER A 160 -8.42 -7.73 -11.12
CA SER A 160 -9.84 -7.36 -11.04
C SER A 160 -10.47 -7.10 -12.42
N PHE A 161 -9.70 -6.54 -13.35
CA PHE A 161 -10.17 -6.34 -14.72
C PHE A 161 -10.44 -7.67 -15.43
N LYS A 162 -9.47 -8.60 -15.39
CA LYS A 162 -9.64 -9.93 -15.98
C LYS A 162 -10.80 -10.67 -15.29
N ASP A 163 -10.79 -10.68 -13.95
CA ASP A 163 -11.77 -11.39 -13.14
C ASP A 163 -13.20 -10.94 -13.50
N VAL A 164 -13.45 -9.62 -13.56
CA VAL A 164 -14.79 -9.07 -13.83
C VAL A 164 -15.16 -9.16 -15.30
N VAL A 165 -14.26 -8.77 -16.21
CA VAL A 165 -14.59 -8.59 -17.64
C VAL A 165 -14.50 -9.89 -18.42
N VAL A 166 -13.54 -10.75 -18.08
CA VAL A 166 -13.28 -12.02 -18.81
C VAL A 166 -13.91 -13.20 -18.09
N ASP A 167 -13.64 -13.34 -16.79
CA ASP A 167 -14.02 -14.54 -16.04
C ASP A 167 -15.43 -14.42 -15.41
N GLY A 168 -16.02 -13.22 -15.40
CA GLY A 168 -17.34 -12.94 -14.82
C GLY A 168 -17.37 -12.98 -13.29
N ASP A 169 -16.22 -13.04 -12.64
CA ASP A 169 -16.06 -13.02 -11.20
C ASP A 169 -16.21 -11.59 -10.63
N LYS A 170 -17.26 -11.40 -9.83
CA LYS A 170 -17.63 -10.12 -9.24
C LYS A 170 -17.07 -9.91 -7.83
N THR A 171 -16.22 -10.80 -7.33
CA THR A 171 -15.63 -10.72 -5.98
C THR A 171 -14.94 -9.38 -5.72
N SER A 172 -14.21 -8.86 -6.71
CA SER A 172 -13.53 -7.57 -6.61
C SER A 172 -14.51 -6.38 -6.52
N LEU A 173 -15.70 -6.46 -7.14
CA LEU A 173 -16.73 -5.43 -7.05
C LEU A 173 -17.30 -5.33 -5.63
N HIS A 174 -17.46 -6.47 -4.95
CA HIS A 174 -17.84 -6.48 -3.54
C HIS A 174 -16.75 -5.85 -2.66
N ALA A 175 -15.47 -6.19 -2.90
CA ALA A 175 -14.35 -5.57 -2.19
C ALA A 175 -14.31 -4.04 -2.39
N ILE A 176 -14.61 -3.55 -3.59
CA ILE A 176 -14.74 -2.11 -3.88
C ILE A 176 -15.88 -1.49 -3.04
N ALA A 177 -17.05 -2.12 -3.01
CA ALA A 177 -18.18 -1.61 -2.23
C ALA A 177 -17.87 -1.54 -0.72
N THR A 178 -17.22 -2.57 -0.16
CA THR A 178 -16.79 -2.59 1.24
C THR A 178 -15.75 -1.51 1.53
N ALA A 179 -14.78 -1.30 0.64
CA ALA A 179 -13.79 -0.24 0.78
C ALA A 179 -14.43 1.16 0.72
N LEU A 180 -15.40 1.37 -0.16
CA LEU A 180 -16.16 2.62 -0.23
C LEU A 180 -16.97 2.86 1.05
N LEU A 181 -17.56 1.82 1.63
CA LEU A 181 -18.27 1.95 2.90
C LEU A 181 -17.33 2.34 4.05
N GLN A 182 -16.14 1.75 4.12
CA GLN A 182 -15.13 2.15 5.10
C GLN A 182 -14.68 3.60 4.88
N LEU A 183 -14.48 4.01 3.63
CA LEU A 183 -14.15 5.40 3.29
C LEU A 183 -15.23 6.37 3.79
N GLN A 184 -16.51 6.01 3.63
CA GLN A 184 -17.62 6.81 4.15
C GLN A 184 -17.70 6.81 5.67
N GLY A 185 -17.29 5.73 6.33
CA GLY A 185 -17.16 5.71 7.80
C GLY A 185 -16.15 6.74 8.30
N THR A 186 -15.08 6.99 7.54
CA THR A 186 -14.02 7.95 7.90
C THR A 186 -14.34 9.39 7.50
N TYR A 187 -14.89 9.61 6.29
CA TYR A 187 -15.08 10.96 5.71
C TYR A 187 -16.54 11.34 5.47
N GLY A 188 -17.50 10.53 5.94
CA GLY A 188 -18.94 10.71 5.72
C GLY A 188 -19.42 10.21 4.35
N ALA A 189 -20.74 9.99 4.25
CA ALA A 189 -21.34 9.53 3.00
C ALA A 189 -21.55 10.67 1.99
N PRO A 190 -21.32 10.42 0.69
CA PRO A 190 -21.62 11.38 -0.36
C PRO A 190 -23.12 11.64 -0.46
N THR A 191 -23.49 12.88 -0.79
CA THR A 191 -24.88 13.26 -1.07
C THR A 191 -25.36 12.67 -2.40
N LEU A 192 -24.43 12.44 -3.32
CA LEU A 192 -24.74 11.99 -4.68
C LEU A 192 -23.84 10.84 -5.12
N ILE A 193 -24.45 9.75 -5.60
CA ILE A 193 -23.75 8.62 -6.22
C ILE A 193 -24.19 8.49 -7.69
N ARG A 194 -23.26 8.71 -8.61
CA ARG A 194 -23.43 8.53 -10.06
C ARG A 194 -22.54 7.39 -10.53
N GLY A 195 -22.98 6.67 -11.56
CA GLY A 195 -22.19 5.57 -12.11
C GLY A 195 -22.45 5.32 -13.59
N LYS A 196 -21.42 4.86 -14.30
CA LYS A 196 -21.50 4.44 -15.70
C LYS A 196 -20.81 3.09 -15.88
N GLY A 197 -21.61 2.10 -16.30
CA GLY A 197 -21.16 0.74 -16.60
C GLY A 197 -21.83 -0.32 -15.71
N PRO A 198 -21.82 -1.60 -16.12
CA PRO A 198 -22.40 -2.70 -15.34
C PRO A 198 -21.71 -2.93 -13.99
N GLY A 199 -20.39 -2.79 -13.91
CA GLY A 199 -19.62 -2.91 -12.67
C GLY A 199 -19.99 -1.81 -11.68
N ALA A 200 -20.04 -0.56 -12.15
CA ALA A 200 -20.48 0.59 -11.38
C ALA A 200 -21.90 0.42 -10.79
N ALA A 201 -22.83 -0.17 -11.56
CA ALA A 201 -24.17 -0.49 -11.06
C ALA A 201 -24.12 -1.52 -9.92
N VAL A 202 -23.38 -2.61 -10.09
CA VAL A 202 -23.20 -3.65 -9.06
C VAL A 202 -22.56 -3.09 -7.79
N VAL A 203 -21.53 -2.26 -7.93
CA VAL A 203 -20.85 -1.62 -6.79
C VAL A 203 -21.83 -0.72 -6.04
N LYS A 204 -22.60 0.12 -6.75
CA LYS A 204 -23.60 1.00 -6.15
C LYS A 204 -24.65 0.20 -5.37
N ASP A 205 -25.24 -0.81 -5.99
CA ASP A 205 -26.31 -1.61 -5.36
C ASP A 205 -25.79 -2.35 -4.13
N THR A 206 -24.57 -2.90 -4.22
CA THR A 206 -23.90 -3.57 -3.09
C THR A 206 -23.62 -2.60 -1.94
N LEU A 207 -23.11 -1.41 -2.24
CA LEU A 207 -22.83 -0.37 -1.25
C LEU A 207 -24.09 0.07 -0.52
N LEU A 208 -25.18 0.33 -1.25
CA LEU A 208 -26.48 0.70 -0.64
C LEU A 208 -27.02 -0.41 0.26
N ARG A 209 -26.86 -1.68 -0.15
CA ARG A 209 -27.26 -2.82 0.68
C ARG A 209 -26.43 -2.89 1.97
N LEU A 210 -25.11 -2.75 1.88
CA LEU A 210 -24.25 -2.76 3.08
C LEU A 210 -24.57 -1.61 4.05
N GLN A 211 -24.93 -0.43 3.53
CA GLN A 211 -25.43 0.67 4.37
C GLN A 211 -26.73 0.31 5.08
N GLN A 212 -27.67 -0.35 4.39
CA GLN A 212 -28.92 -0.80 5.01
C GLN A 212 -28.68 -1.83 6.13
N GLU A 213 -27.70 -2.72 5.96
CA GLU A 213 -27.31 -3.72 6.97
C GLU A 213 -26.75 -3.08 8.26
N LEU A 214 -26.10 -1.93 8.16
CA LEU A 214 -25.62 -1.16 9.32
C LEU A 214 -26.74 -0.42 10.09
N GLY A 215 -27.91 -0.23 9.47
CA GLY A 215 -29.04 0.47 10.08
C GLY A 215 -28.65 1.84 10.64
N SER A 216 -28.84 2.05 11.94
CA SER A 216 -28.52 3.32 12.61
C SER A 216 -27.03 3.67 12.66
N GLN A 217 -26.13 2.71 12.39
CA GLN A 217 -24.68 2.94 12.34
C GLN A 217 -24.19 3.31 10.94
N ALA A 218 -25.08 3.38 9.95
CA ALA A 218 -24.71 3.74 8.60
C ALA A 218 -24.21 5.19 8.53
N PRO A 219 -23.16 5.49 7.71
CA PRO A 219 -22.70 6.86 7.52
C PRO A 219 -23.81 7.76 6.96
N VAL A 220 -24.02 8.91 7.59
CA VAL A 220 -25.08 9.86 7.20
C VAL A 220 -24.64 10.67 5.98
N PRO A 221 -25.45 10.76 4.91
CA PRO A 221 -25.15 11.60 3.76
C PRO A 221 -25.11 13.09 4.12
N GLY A 222 -24.10 13.81 3.59
CA GLY A 222 -24.03 15.29 3.68
C GLY A 222 -23.40 15.86 4.94
N GLU A 223 -23.00 15.01 5.90
CA GLU A 223 -22.19 15.41 7.07
C GLU A 223 -20.68 15.20 6.82
N GLY A 224 -20.31 14.75 5.62
CA GLY A 224 -18.95 14.37 5.24
C GLY A 224 -18.20 15.39 4.39
N ALA A 225 -16.89 15.14 4.21
CA ALA A 225 -16.02 15.91 3.32
C ALA A 225 -16.18 15.52 1.83
N ILE A 226 -16.85 14.40 1.54
CA ILE A 226 -17.09 13.91 0.20
C ILE A 226 -18.49 14.33 -0.24
N ASP A 227 -18.60 15.18 -1.27
CA ASP A 227 -19.89 15.58 -1.82
C ASP A 227 -20.47 14.54 -2.79
N THR A 228 -19.69 14.16 -3.81
CA THR A 228 -20.16 13.32 -4.91
C THR A 228 -19.21 12.14 -5.14
N LEU A 229 -19.77 10.93 -5.29
CA LEU A 229 -19.08 9.72 -5.73
C LEU A 229 -19.45 9.39 -7.18
N VAL A 230 -18.46 9.30 -8.06
CA VAL A 230 -18.63 8.91 -9.47
C VAL A 230 -17.94 7.56 -9.71
N LEU A 231 -18.73 6.57 -10.12
CA LEU A 231 -18.25 5.21 -10.44
C LEU A 231 -18.12 5.05 -11.96
N LEU A 232 -16.94 4.68 -12.45
CA LEU A 232 -16.68 4.50 -13.88
C LEU A 232 -16.10 3.13 -14.13
N ASP A 233 -16.70 2.37 -15.04
CA ASP A 233 -16.12 1.14 -15.56
C ASP A 233 -15.01 1.46 -16.55
N ARG A 234 -13.91 0.72 -16.46
CA ARG A 234 -12.82 0.85 -17.42
C ARG A 234 -13.18 0.11 -18.72
N GLU A 235 -13.25 0.85 -19.83
CA GLU A 235 -13.24 0.29 -21.17
C GLU A 235 -11.79 0.16 -21.69
N PHE A 236 -11.54 -0.91 -22.45
CA PHE A 236 -10.24 -1.55 -22.73
C PHE A 236 -9.07 -0.63 -23.10
N ASP A 237 -7.91 -0.85 -22.48
CA ASP A 237 -6.60 -0.59 -23.09
C ASP A 237 -5.53 -1.48 -22.40
N VAL A 238 -4.88 -2.39 -23.14
CA VAL A 238 -3.83 -3.27 -22.61
C VAL A 238 -2.66 -3.27 -23.59
N SER A 239 -1.56 -2.62 -23.21
CA SER A 239 -0.27 -2.77 -23.88
C SER A 239 0.83 -3.07 -22.87
N GLY A 240 1.62 -4.11 -23.17
CA GLY A 240 2.68 -4.62 -22.31
C GLY A 240 4.06 -4.25 -22.83
N GLY A 241 4.96 -3.85 -21.92
CA GLY A 241 6.37 -3.60 -22.21
C GLY A 241 7.25 -3.90 -21.00
N GLN A 242 8.52 -4.21 -21.24
CA GLN A 242 9.51 -4.44 -20.19
C GLN A 242 9.81 -3.17 -19.40
N ARG A 243 10.10 -3.31 -18.09
CA ARG A 243 10.06 -2.22 -17.11
C ARG A 243 11.39 -2.04 -16.38
N GLN A 244 11.81 -0.79 -16.24
CA GLN A 244 12.80 -0.34 -15.28
C GLN A 244 12.09 0.28 -14.07
N LYS A 245 12.59 0.07 -12.84
CA LYS A 245 11.90 0.52 -11.60
C LYS A 245 12.32 1.93 -11.21
N PHE A 246 11.38 2.87 -11.26
CA PHE A 246 11.48 4.21 -10.69
C PHE A 246 10.26 4.45 -9.81
N ALA A 247 10.41 5.14 -8.68
CA ALA A 247 9.27 5.57 -7.89
C ALA A 247 8.75 6.90 -8.45
N LEU A 248 7.46 6.94 -8.74
CA LEU A 248 6.79 8.09 -9.33
C LEU A 248 5.64 8.48 -8.39
N ASN A 249 5.78 9.61 -7.71
CA ASN A 249 4.77 10.18 -6.82
C ASN A 249 5.01 11.68 -6.63
N SER A 250 4.07 12.39 -6.00
CA SER A 250 4.16 13.84 -5.78
C SER A 250 5.33 14.30 -4.89
N SER A 251 6.04 13.38 -4.22
CA SER A 251 7.24 13.74 -3.44
C SER A 251 8.39 14.23 -4.34
N ASP A 252 8.41 13.82 -5.62
CA ASP A 252 9.28 14.39 -6.62
C ASP A 252 8.59 15.61 -7.28
N GLN A 253 9.13 16.80 -7.01
CA GLN A 253 8.59 18.05 -7.54
C GLN A 253 8.64 18.12 -9.08
N VAL A 254 9.62 17.46 -9.72
CA VAL A 254 9.67 17.36 -11.20
C VAL A 254 8.50 16.51 -11.67
N PHE A 255 8.32 15.34 -11.07
CA PHE A 255 7.25 14.43 -11.49
C PHE A 255 5.86 15.03 -11.25
N HIS A 256 5.64 15.67 -10.08
CA HIS A 256 4.38 16.35 -9.76
C HIS A 256 3.96 17.38 -10.81
N GLU A 257 4.90 18.17 -11.33
CA GLU A 257 4.61 19.19 -12.35
C GLU A 257 4.38 18.60 -13.75
N LEU A 258 4.99 17.45 -14.04
CA LEU A 258 4.95 16.87 -15.39
C LEU A 258 3.84 15.83 -15.58
N ARG A 259 3.40 15.14 -14.52
CA ARG A 259 2.55 13.93 -14.62
C ARG A 259 1.19 14.18 -15.28
N ASP A 260 0.66 15.39 -15.13
CA ASP A 260 -0.66 15.78 -15.64
C ASP A 260 -0.57 16.54 -16.98
N LEU A 261 0.63 16.76 -17.49
CA LEU A 261 0.84 17.41 -18.79
C LEU A 261 0.66 16.43 -19.95
N SER A 262 0.19 16.96 -21.07
CA SER A 262 0.33 16.24 -22.33
C SER A 262 1.81 16.03 -22.66
N PHE A 263 2.15 14.91 -23.29
CA PHE A 263 3.56 14.59 -23.58
C PHE A 263 4.27 15.68 -24.40
N ALA A 264 3.54 16.40 -25.26
CA ALA A 264 4.07 17.54 -26.02
C ALA A 264 4.50 18.73 -25.13
N ALA A 265 3.87 18.92 -23.97
CA ALA A 265 4.18 20.00 -23.04
C ALA A 265 5.34 19.68 -22.09
N VAL A 266 5.72 18.41 -21.95
CA VAL A 266 6.79 17.95 -21.05
C VAL A 266 8.15 18.55 -21.43
N GLY A 267 8.53 18.50 -22.72
CA GLY A 267 9.81 19.01 -23.20
C GLY A 267 10.03 20.51 -22.92
N PRO A 268 9.07 21.38 -23.28
CA PRO A 268 9.11 22.80 -22.93
C PRO A 268 9.26 23.07 -21.43
N GLU A 269 8.54 22.35 -20.57
CA GLU A 269 8.56 22.57 -19.12
C GLU A 269 9.90 22.16 -18.49
N LEU A 270 10.44 21.00 -18.90
CA LEU A 270 11.80 20.58 -18.55
C LEU A 270 12.86 21.61 -19.00
N GLY A 271 12.65 22.21 -20.17
CA GLY A 271 13.51 23.28 -20.69
C GLY A 271 13.52 24.53 -19.80
N LYS A 272 12.37 24.95 -19.27
CA LYS A 272 12.26 26.08 -18.33
C LYS A 272 13.01 25.77 -17.02
N ARG A 273 12.77 24.59 -16.43
CA ARG A 273 13.47 24.15 -15.20
C ARG A 273 14.98 24.07 -15.38
N THR A 274 15.46 23.52 -16.49
CA THR A 274 16.90 23.42 -16.77
C THR A 274 17.55 24.80 -16.87
N LYS A 275 16.86 25.76 -17.49
CA LYS A 275 17.32 27.17 -17.54
C LYS A 275 17.34 27.79 -16.13
N GLY A 276 16.30 27.59 -15.33
CA GLY A 276 16.24 28.07 -13.94
C GLY A 276 17.38 27.51 -13.08
N LEU A 277 17.56 26.19 -13.07
CA LEU A 277 18.65 25.51 -12.36
C LEU A 277 20.04 26.01 -12.79
N ARG A 278 20.22 26.28 -14.09
CA ARG A 278 21.48 26.85 -14.59
C ARG A 278 21.70 28.26 -14.07
N THR A 279 20.67 29.10 -14.01
CA THR A 279 20.74 30.45 -13.44
C THR A 279 21.07 30.40 -11.95
N ASP A 280 20.41 29.53 -11.18
CA ASP A 280 20.64 29.37 -9.73
C ASP A 280 22.07 28.87 -9.44
N TYR A 281 22.56 27.92 -10.23
CA TYR A 281 23.92 27.38 -10.11
C TYR A 281 25.00 28.41 -10.53
N GLN A 282 24.73 29.24 -11.53
CA GLN A 282 25.64 30.33 -11.92
C GLN A 282 25.65 31.46 -10.89
N GLY A 283 24.50 31.80 -10.30
CA GLY A 283 24.40 32.80 -9.22
C GLY A 283 25.11 32.38 -7.94
N THR A 284 25.28 31.07 -7.70
CA THR A 284 26.02 30.54 -6.53
C THR A 284 27.54 30.51 -6.70
N LYS A 285 28.08 30.71 -7.93
CA LYS A 285 29.53 30.69 -8.25
C LYS A 285 30.21 32.06 -8.35
N GLY A 286 29.54 33.15 -7.95
CA GLY A 286 30.15 34.49 -7.94
C GLY A 286 31.35 34.60 -6.98
N PRO A 287 32.40 35.38 -7.31
CA PRO A 287 33.66 35.46 -6.55
C PRO A 287 33.56 36.19 -5.20
N ASP A 288 32.39 36.73 -4.85
CA ASP A 288 32.17 37.54 -3.66
C ASP A 288 31.09 36.89 -2.80
N ARG A 289 31.47 36.05 -1.83
CA ARG A 289 30.52 35.50 -0.86
C ARG A 289 31.00 35.68 0.57
N ARG A 290 30.13 36.25 1.41
CA ARG A 290 30.25 36.20 2.86
C ARG A 290 29.86 34.79 3.33
N LEU A 291 30.51 34.31 4.39
CA LEU A 291 30.33 32.95 4.94
C LEU A 291 28.84 32.58 5.17
N GLY A 292 28.00 33.56 5.52
CA GLY A 292 26.56 33.39 5.73
C GLY A 292 25.79 32.95 4.48
N ASP A 293 26.15 33.44 3.29
CA ASP A 293 25.45 33.12 2.04
C ASP A 293 25.77 31.71 1.54
N ALA A 294 26.99 31.24 1.82
CA ALA A 294 27.41 29.87 1.56
C ALA A 294 26.69 28.89 2.51
N MET A 295 26.55 29.25 3.79
CA MET A 295 25.80 28.45 4.77
C MET A 295 24.30 28.38 4.46
N HIS A 296 23.70 29.48 3.99
CA HIS A 296 22.30 29.50 3.56
C HIS A 296 22.06 28.60 2.33
N ALA A 297 22.95 28.66 1.33
CA ALA A 297 22.85 27.80 0.14
C ALA A 297 23.06 26.31 0.45
N LEU A 298 23.92 25.97 1.41
CA LEU A 298 24.08 24.60 1.91
C LEU A 298 22.83 24.13 2.66
N ARG A 299 22.21 24.99 3.47
CA ARG A 299 20.96 24.67 4.17
C ARG A 299 19.77 24.50 3.22
N SER A 300 19.67 25.28 2.15
CA SER A 300 18.61 25.13 1.15
C SER A 300 18.77 23.89 0.25
N ALA A 301 19.99 23.38 0.11
CA ALA A 301 20.27 22.15 -0.64
C ALA A 301 20.11 20.87 0.20
N LEU A 302 20.10 20.98 1.53
CA LEU A 302 19.84 19.90 2.46
C LEU A 302 18.34 19.79 2.74
N VAL A 303 17.72 18.74 2.19
CA VAL A 303 16.34 18.33 2.52
C VAL A 303 16.17 18.23 4.05
N PRO A 304 15.05 18.67 4.64
CA PRO A 304 14.88 18.62 6.10
C PRO A 304 14.83 17.16 6.57
N GLY A 305 15.86 16.72 7.30
CA GLY A 305 15.89 15.36 7.89
C GLY A 305 17.25 14.80 8.31
N GLY A 306 18.39 15.43 7.99
CA GLY A 306 19.71 14.91 8.38
C GLY A 306 20.39 15.72 9.49
N CYS A 307 20.30 15.27 10.74
CA CYS A 307 21.08 15.83 11.85
C CYS A 307 22.46 15.15 11.89
N TRP A 308 23.54 15.88 11.62
CA TRP A 308 24.91 15.43 11.91
C TRP A 308 25.65 16.53 12.67
N SER A 309 26.07 16.22 13.90
CA SER A 309 26.92 17.05 14.74
C SER A 309 28.38 16.87 14.32
N ALA A 310 29.05 17.95 13.93
CA ALA A 310 30.49 17.97 13.70
C ALA A 310 31.19 18.49 14.97
N SER A 311 31.95 17.62 15.62
CA SER A 311 32.91 18.01 16.68
C SER A 311 34.12 18.67 16.04
N VAL A 312 34.51 19.84 16.55
CA VAL A 312 35.68 20.60 16.09
C VAL A 312 36.90 20.15 16.88
N ALA A 313 37.87 19.50 16.22
CA ALA A 313 39.23 19.34 16.75
C ALA A 313 40.09 20.53 16.27
N GLY A 314 40.63 21.31 17.21
CA GLY A 314 41.52 22.44 16.95
C GLY A 314 42.96 22.01 16.60
N PRO A 315 43.77 22.90 15.99
CA PRO A 315 45.09 22.56 15.49
C PRO A 315 46.17 22.65 16.58
N ALA A 316 47.26 21.90 16.38
CA ALA A 316 48.53 22.05 17.09
C ALA A 316 49.32 23.26 16.58
#